data_AF-A0A6G9FNB4-F1
#
_entry.id   AF-A0A6G9FNB4-F1
#
_cell.length_a   1.000
_cell.length_b   1.000
_cell.length_c   1.000
_cell.angle_alpha   90.00
_cell.angle_beta   90.00
_cell.angle_gamma   90.00
#
_symmetry.space_group_name_H-M   'P 1'
#
loop_
_entity.id
_entity.type
_entity.pdbx_description
1 polymer ?
#
loop_
_entity_poly.entity_id
_entity_poly.type
_entity_poly.pdbx_seq_one_letter_code
_entity_poly.pdbx_strand_id
1 'polypeptide(L)'
;MSIGPERSARVAAMIESARSIWEVTQDSNTLQQWLKDHNCHGTDAVFVTMGLLNCGLGDAGRMYFGAPCRQAERDFHNQVMDDLEAAGEDR
;
A
#
# COMPACT_ATOMS: atom_id res chain seq x y z
N MET A 1 -2.26 -14.93 5.36
CA MET A 1 -1.27 -14.94 4.27
C MET A 1 0.07 -14.61 4.90
N SER A 2 1.03 -15.54 4.93
CA SER A 2 2.35 -15.29 5.56
C SER A 2 3.28 -14.66 4.53
N ILE A 3 3.80 -13.47 4.82
CA ILE A 3 4.87 -12.87 4.03
C ILE A 3 6.21 -13.49 4.45
N GLY A 4 7.09 -13.77 3.47
CA GLY A 4 8.40 -14.36 3.75
C GLY A 4 9.22 -13.51 4.72
N PRO A 5 10.15 -14.11 5.49
CA PRO A 5 10.83 -13.45 6.61
C PRO A 5 11.57 -12.17 6.21
N GLU A 6 12.20 -12.15 5.04
CA GLU A 6 12.88 -10.95 4.53
C GLU A 6 11.91 -9.79 4.28
N ARG A 7 10.74 -10.09 3.73
CA ARG A 7 9.68 -9.10 3.47
C ARG A 7 9.11 -8.60 4.79
N SER A 8 8.88 -9.48 5.75
CA SER A 8 8.44 -9.11 7.10
C SER A 8 9.41 -8.14 7.78
N ALA A 9 10.72 -8.41 7.68
CA ALA A 9 11.75 -7.53 8.25
C ALA A 9 11.75 -6.15 7.58
N ARG A 10 11.65 -6.09 6.24
CA ARG A 10 11.56 -4.81 5.51
C ARG A 10 10.30 -4.01 5.89
N VAL A 11 9.15 -4.68 5.99
CA VAL A 11 7.89 -4.04 6.41
C VAL A 11 8.01 -3.51 7.84
N ALA A 12 8.54 -4.29 8.78
CA ALA A 12 8.71 -3.86 10.16
C ALA A 12 9.64 -2.64 10.29
N ALA A 13 10.76 -2.64 9.57
CA ALA A 13 11.68 -1.50 9.54
C ALA A 13 11.02 -0.24 8.96
N MET A 14 10.19 -0.40 7.92
CA MET A 14 9.49 0.72 7.31
C MET A 14 8.36 1.25 8.19
N ILE A 15 7.65 0.40 8.94
CA ILE A 15 6.66 0.82 9.95
C ILE A 15 7.32 1.73 10.97
N GLU A 16 8.47 1.33 11.51
CA GLU A 16 9.16 2.13 12.52
C GLU A 16 9.63 3.47 11.97
N SER A 17 10.16 3.46 10.74
CA SER A 17 10.59 4.69 10.05
C SER A 17 9.42 5.65 9.79
N ALA A 18 8.25 5.11 9.44
CA ALA A 18 7.04 5.88 9.14
C ALA A 18 6.26 6.35 10.40
N ARG A 19 6.64 5.91 11.60
CA ARG A 19 5.92 6.26 12.84
C ARG A 19 5.89 7.77 13.08
N SER A 20 7.05 8.42 12.94
CA SER A 20 7.18 9.85 13.18
C SER A 20 6.30 10.69 12.25
N ILE A 21 6.25 10.36 10.95
CA ILE A 21 5.43 11.09 9.99
C ILE A 21 3.94 10.93 10.30
N TRP A 22 3.52 9.73 10.71
CA TRP A 22 2.12 9.49 11.09
C TRP A 22 1.73 10.23 12.36
N GLU A 23 2.57 10.22 13.39
CA GLU A 23 2.30 10.92 14.66
C GLU A 23 2.17 12.45 14.48
N VAL A 24 2.95 13.03 13.56
CA VAL A 24 2.91 14.46 13.28
C VAL A 24 1.71 14.86 12.42
N THR A 25 1.38 14.05 11.41
CA THR A 25 0.44 14.47 10.35
C THR A 25 -0.95 13.88 10.51
N GLN A 26 -1.04 12.65 11.00
CA GLN A 26 -2.26 11.83 11.01
C GLN A 26 -3.03 11.84 9.68
N ASP A 27 -2.30 12.05 8.57
CA ASP A 27 -2.86 12.17 7.22
C ASP A 27 -2.38 11.02 6.34
N SER A 28 -3.34 10.26 5.82
CA SER A 28 -3.04 9.07 5.02
C SER A 28 -2.39 9.42 3.68
N ASN A 29 -2.73 10.56 3.07
CA ASN A 29 -2.12 10.99 1.82
C ASN A 29 -0.64 11.32 2.01
N THR A 30 -0.31 12.06 3.08
CA THR A 30 1.06 12.39 3.45
C THR A 30 1.86 11.14 3.79
N LEU A 31 1.27 10.18 4.52
CA LEU A 31 1.89 8.88 4.75
C LEU A 31 2.18 8.13 3.44
N GLN A 32 1.21 8.06 2.51
CA GLN A 32 1.41 7.35 1.24
C GLN A 32 2.46 8.01 0.37
N GLN A 33 2.54 9.34 0.36
CA GLN A 33 3.57 10.10 -0.33
C GLN A 33 4.94 9.80 0.27
N TRP A 34 5.07 9.85 1.60
CA TRP A 34 6.31 9.53 2.30
C TRP A 34 6.78 8.11 1.99
N LEU A 35 5.87 7.12 2.01
CA LEU A 35 6.18 5.73 1.65
C LEU A 35 6.68 5.62 0.21
N LYS A 36 6.07 6.36 -0.72
CA LYS A 36 6.49 6.39 -2.13
C LYS A 36 7.91 6.94 -2.28
N ASP A 37 8.21 8.04 -1.60
CA ASP A 37 9.52 8.69 -1.64
C ASP A 37 10.63 7.82 -1.03
N HIS A 38 10.25 6.86 -0.18
CA HIS A 38 11.14 5.85 0.41
C HIS A 38 11.13 4.51 -0.34
N ASN A 39 10.69 4.50 -1.61
CA ASN A 39 10.62 3.31 -2.47
C ASN A 39 9.76 2.15 -1.90
N CYS A 40 8.78 2.47 -1.05
CA CYS A 40 7.81 1.50 -0.57
C CYS A 40 6.57 1.55 -1.49
N HIS A 41 6.33 0.47 -2.25
CA HIS A 41 5.28 0.40 -3.27
C HIS A 41 4.41 -0.85 -3.12
N GLY A 42 3.24 -0.80 -3.78
CA GLY A 42 2.33 -1.93 -3.90
C GLY A 42 2.01 -2.54 -2.54
N THR A 43 2.06 -3.86 -2.49
CA THR A 43 1.70 -4.63 -1.29
C THR A 43 2.59 -4.32 -0.07
N ASP A 44 3.85 -3.89 -0.24
CA ASP A 44 4.68 -3.49 0.91
C ASP A 44 4.13 -2.23 1.57
N ALA A 45 3.75 -1.22 0.78
CA ALA A 45 3.14 0.00 1.30
C ALA A 45 1.80 -0.29 2.00
N VAL A 46 1.00 -1.21 1.47
CA VAL A 46 -0.25 -1.67 2.10
C VAL A 46 0.02 -2.33 3.44
N PHE A 47 0.99 -3.24 3.54
CA PHE A 47 1.31 -3.90 4.82
C PHE A 47 1.93 -2.96 5.84
N VAL A 48 2.75 -2.00 5.41
CA VAL A 48 3.26 -0.94 6.29
C VAL A 48 2.11 -0.11 6.84
N THR A 49 1.18 0.32 5.99
CA THR A 49 0.00 1.08 6.40
C THR A 49 -0.87 0.28 7.39
N MET A 50 -1.10 -1.01 7.09
CA MET A 50 -1.87 -1.92 7.94
C MET A 50 -1.24 -2.08 9.33
N GLY A 51 0.08 -2.31 9.38
CA GLY A 51 0.81 -2.49 10.63
C GLY A 51 0.97 -1.20 11.43
N LEU A 52 1.18 -0.05 10.77
CA LEU A 52 1.35 1.24 11.41
C LEU A 52 0.05 1.75 12.03
N LEU A 53 -1.08 1.61 11.31
CA LEU A 53 -2.39 2.10 11.74
C LEU A 53 -3.20 1.05 12.50
N ASN A 54 -2.69 -0.18 12.63
CA ASN A 54 -3.39 -1.32 13.21
C ASN A 54 -4.80 -1.51 12.61
N CYS A 55 -4.90 -1.40 11.29
CA CYS A 55 -6.17 -1.48 10.55
C CYS A 55 -6.28 -2.76 9.72
N GLY A 56 -7.44 -2.98 9.10
CA GLY A 56 -7.64 -4.11 8.20
C GLY A 56 -7.02 -3.90 6.82
N LEU A 57 -6.79 -5.00 6.09
CA LEU A 57 -6.27 -4.96 4.71
C LEU A 57 -7.12 -4.08 3.78
N GLY A 58 -8.45 -4.14 3.90
CA GLY A 58 -9.36 -3.33 3.09
C GLY A 58 -9.22 -1.83 3.35
N ASP A 59 -9.00 -1.43 4.62
CA ASP A 59 -8.77 -0.03 4.97
C ASP A 59 -7.42 0.46 4.46
N ALA A 60 -6.35 -0.31 4.66
CA ALA A 60 -5.03 -0.01 4.16
C ALA A 60 -5.03 0.09 2.62
N GLY A 61 -5.73 -0.83 1.94
CA GLY A 61 -5.91 -0.81 0.48
C GLY A 61 -6.65 0.44 0.01
N ARG A 62 -7.73 0.84 0.69
CA ARG A 62 -8.45 2.09 0.39
C ARG A 62 -7.55 3.32 0.54
N MET A 63 -6.72 3.39 1.57
CA MET A 63 -5.79 4.50 1.76
C MET A 63 -4.71 4.52 0.68
N TYR A 64 -4.16 3.36 0.30
CA TYR A 64 -3.18 3.25 -0.76
C TYR A 64 -3.75 3.67 -2.11
N PHE A 65 -4.83 3.03 -2.58
CA PHE A 65 -5.44 3.34 -3.88
C PHE A 65 -6.18 4.68 -3.89
N GLY A 66 -6.55 5.22 -2.73
CA GLY A 66 -7.17 6.55 -2.62
C GLY A 66 -6.17 7.70 -2.71
N ALA A 67 -4.89 7.47 -2.42
CA ALA A 67 -3.89 8.53 -2.38
C ALA A 67 -3.53 9.06 -3.78
N PRO A 68 -3.56 10.39 -4.01
CA PRO A 68 -3.22 10.96 -5.31
C PRO A 68 -1.83 10.57 -5.81
N CYS A 69 -0.86 10.40 -4.90
CA CYS A 69 0.50 9.99 -5.25
C CYS A 69 0.57 8.57 -5.83
N ARG A 70 -0.47 7.75 -5.66
CA ARG A 70 -0.56 6.36 -6.12
C ARG A 70 -1.41 6.19 -7.38
N GLN A 71 -1.77 7.28 -8.07
CA GLN A 71 -2.63 7.23 -9.26
C GLN A 71 -2.10 6.25 -10.31
N ALA A 72 -0.81 6.29 -10.64
CA ALA A 72 -0.23 5.40 -11.63
C ALA A 72 -0.31 3.93 -11.22
N GLU A 73 -0.05 3.61 -9.94
CA GLU A 73 -0.20 2.25 -9.42
C GLU A 73 -1.66 1.79 -9.43
N ARG A 74 -2.61 2.70 -9.16
CA ARG A 74 -4.05 2.42 -9.27
C ARG A 74 -4.48 2.17 -10.70
N ASP A 75 -4.03 2.98 -11.65
CA ASP A 75 -4.38 2.85 -13.06
C ASP A 75 -3.86 1.51 -13.61
N PHE A 76 -2.63 1.15 -13.27
CA PHE A 76 -2.07 -0.16 -13.59
C PHE A 76 -2.90 -1.30 -12.98
N HIS A 77 -3.26 -1.18 -11.70
CA HIS A 77 -4.08 -2.19 -11.03
C HIS A 77 -5.43 -2.38 -11.74
N ASN A 78 -6.13 -1.29 -12.04
CA ASN A 78 -7.42 -1.33 -12.70
C ASN A 78 -7.31 -1.95 -14.09
N GLN A 79 -6.31 -1.54 -14.90
CA GLN A 79 -6.11 -2.13 -16.22
C GLN A 79 -5.89 -3.64 -16.16
N VAL A 80 -5.08 -4.12 -15.20
CA VAL A 80 -4.86 -5.56 -15.02
C VAL A 80 -6.15 -6.27 -14.61
N MET A 81 -6.98 -5.67 -13.76
CA MET A 81 -8.25 -6.25 -13.36
C MET A 81 -9.25 -6.32 -14.53
N ASP A 82 -9.32 -5.27 -15.34
CA ASP A 82 -10.16 -5.22 -16.54
C ASP A 82 -9.73 -6.28 -17.55
N ASP A 83 -8.43 -6.45 -17.78
CA ASP A 83 -7.88 -7.48 -18.68
C ASP A 83 -8.19 -8.90 -18.19
N LEU A 84 -8.11 -9.12 -16.87
CA LEU A 84 -8.43 -10.41 -16.25
C LEU A 84 -9.93 -10.75 -16.33
N GLU A 85 -10.78 -9.74 -16.17
CA GLU A 85 -12.24 -9.88 -16.32
C GLU A 85 -12.58 -10.27 -17.76
N ALA A 86 -12.07 -9.53 -18.75
CA ALA A 86 -12.27 -9.82 -20.16
C ALA A 86 -11.80 -11.24 -20.54
N ALA A 87 -10.64 -11.67 -20.04
CA ALA A 87 -10.13 -13.01 -20.29
C ALA A 87 -10.97 -14.13 -19.64
N GLY A 88 -11.72 -13.80 -18.58
CA GLY A 88 -12.63 -14.72 -17.91
C GLY A 88 -13.98 -14.87 -18.60
N GLU A 89 -14.44 -13.83 -19.31
CA GLU A 89 -15.70 -13.82 -20.08
C GLU A 89 -15.58 -14.55 -21.42
N ASP A 90 -14.38 -14.64 -21.99
CA ASP A 90 -14.08 -15.39 -23.23
C ASP A 90 -14.07 -16.93 -23.06
N ARG A 91 -14.58 -17.45 -21.93
CA ARG A 91 -14.55 -18.89 -21.59
C ARG A 91 -15.93 -19.55 -21.53
#